data_AF-A0A7I7NPP6-F1
#
_entry.id   AF-A0A7I7NPP6-F1
#
_cell.length_a   1.000
_cell.length_b   1.000
_cell.length_c   1.000
_cell.angle_alpha   90.00
_cell.angle_beta   90.00
_cell.angle_gamma   90.00
#
_symmetry.space_group_name_H-M   'P 1'
#
loop_
_entity.id
_entity.type
_entity.pdbx_description
1 polymer ?
#
loop_
_entity_poly.entity_id
_entity_poly.type
_entity_poly.pdbx_seq_one_letter_code
_entity_poly.pdbx_strand_id
1 'polypeptide(L)'
;MSVRRCCDCSAASGGGLKAGPSGGAAALHAFTLRVGRPVGAMLAQTATSVADALERHGGTTIFEAKLDGARVQIHRAGDQVTVYTRSLDDVTARLPEVVEVALALPVDTLVADGEAIALRPDNRPHVDCEPHDATRRCGVGRFTFA
;
A
#
# COMPACT_ATOMS: atom_id res chain seq x y z
N MET A 1 15.14 11.82 3.93
CA MET A 1 13.96 12.04 3.06
C MET A 1 13.81 10.82 2.16
N SER A 2 12.65 10.19 2.14
CA SER A 2 12.38 9.02 1.29
C SER A 2 11.71 9.47 0.00
N VAL A 3 12.23 9.00 -1.12
CA VAL A 3 11.82 9.45 -2.45
C VAL A 3 11.30 8.23 -3.21
N ARG A 4 10.09 8.34 -3.77
CA ARG A 4 9.39 7.25 -4.46
C ARG A 4 9.21 7.58 -5.93
N ARG A 5 9.65 6.68 -6.81
CA ARG A 5 9.39 6.71 -8.25
C ARG A 5 8.39 5.61 -8.55
N CYS A 6 7.29 5.95 -9.21
CA CYS A 6 6.26 4.99 -9.58
C CYS A 6 6.82 4.01 -10.62
N CYS A 7 7.18 2.79 -10.19
CA CYS A 7 7.24 1.56 -10.99
C CYS A 7 7.79 0.41 -10.12
N ASP A 8 6.91 -0.44 -9.58
CA ASP A 8 7.20 -1.87 -9.38
C ASP A 8 5.90 -2.68 -9.27
N CYS A 9 5.63 -3.52 -10.26
CA CYS A 9 4.52 -4.47 -10.25
C CYS A 9 5.07 -5.89 -10.01
N SER A 10 5.57 -6.18 -8.81
CA SER A 10 5.95 -7.56 -8.45
C SER A 10 4.77 -8.28 -7.79
N ALA A 11 4.14 -9.21 -8.52
CA ALA A 11 3.04 -9.99 -7.96
C ALA A 11 3.55 -10.91 -6.84
N ALA A 12 2.87 -10.94 -5.70
CA ALA A 12 3.13 -11.95 -4.68
C ALA A 12 2.99 -13.37 -5.26
N SER A 13 3.94 -14.23 -4.92
CA SER A 13 4.04 -15.61 -5.38
C SER A 13 3.05 -16.54 -4.64
N GLY A 14 1.76 -16.20 -4.68
CA GLY A 14 0.67 -16.97 -4.08
C GLY A 14 -0.44 -17.25 -5.11
N GLY A 15 -0.12 -18.01 -6.16
CA GLY A 15 -1.04 -18.36 -7.25
C GLY A 15 -0.40 -18.18 -8.62
N GLY A 16 0.56 -19.04 -8.97
CA GLY A 16 1.40 -18.86 -10.17
C GLY A 16 0.64 -19.08 -11.49
N LEU A 17 0.39 -17.99 -12.24
CA LEU A 17 0.47 -18.11 -13.70
C LEU A 17 1.96 -18.33 -14.01
N LYS A 18 2.33 -19.56 -14.40
CA LYS A 18 3.68 -19.84 -14.92
C LYS A 18 3.75 -19.31 -16.35
N ALA A 19 4.39 -18.16 -16.57
CA ALA A 19 4.91 -17.88 -17.91
C ALA A 19 6.10 -18.83 -18.14
N GLY A 20 5.96 -19.72 -19.11
CA GLY A 20 7.09 -20.48 -19.61
C GLY A 20 8.13 -19.54 -20.24
N PRO A 21 9.42 -19.94 -20.27
CA PRO A 21 10.52 -19.11 -20.79
C PRO A 21 10.42 -18.76 -22.29
N SER A 22 9.39 -19.23 -23.00
CA SER A 22 9.23 -19.11 -24.46
C SER A 22 8.52 -17.84 -24.93
N GLY A 23 7.99 -17.01 -24.03
CA GLY A 23 7.13 -15.86 -24.40
C GLY A 23 7.83 -14.51 -24.60
N GLY A 24 9.10 -14.39 -24.22
CA GLY A 24 9.85 -13.13 -24.29
C GLY A 24 9.18 -11.96 -23.55
N ALA A 25 9.58 -10.72 -23.87
CA ALA A 25 9.01 -9.52 -23.25
C ALA A 25 7.51 -9.33 -23.53
N ALA A 26 7.00 -9.85 -24.64
CA ALA A 26 5.58 -9.76 -24.99
C ALA A 26 4.68 -10.53 -24.02
N ALA A 27 5.13 -11.69 -23.54
CA ALA A 27 4.41 -12.45 -22.53
C ALA A 27 4.35 -11.75 -21.15
N LEU A 28 5.24 -10.79 -20.88
CA LEU A 28 5.18 -10.00 -19.66
C LEU A 28 3.97 -9.05 -19.63
N HIS A 29 3.47 -8.60 -20.79
CA HIS A 29 2.26 -7.78 -20.85
C HIS A 29 0.99 -8.51 -20.43
N ALA A 30 1.01 -9.85 -20.40
CA ALA A 30 -0.10 -10.65 -19.88
C ALA A 30 -0.20 -10.61 -18.35
N PHE A 31 0.87 -10.21 -17.65
CA PHE A 31 0.87 -10.04 -16.20
C PHE A 31 0.28 -8.68 -15.85
N THR A 32 -0.93 -8.71 -15.32
CA THR A 32 -1.69 -7.53 -14.91
C THR A 32 -1.97 -7.57 -13.42
N LEU A 33 -2.16 -6.39 -12.84
CA LEU A 33 -2.64 -6.25 -11.48
C LEU A 33 -4.04 -6.88 -11.37
N ARG A 34 -4.27 -7.69 -10.33
CA ARG A 34 -5.57 -8.30 -10.06
C ARG A 34 -6.00 -7.98 -8.64
N VAL A 35 -7.24 -7.54 -8.49
CA VAL A 35 -7.87 -7.36 -7.17
C VAL A 35 -7.87 -8.70 -6.42
N GLY A 36 -7.63 -8.67 -5.10
CA GLY A 36 -7.51 -9.86 -4.26
C GLY A 36 -6.17 -10.59 -4.36
N ARG A 37 -5.25 -10.14 -5.22
CA ARG A 37 -3.88 -10.67 -5.28
C ARG A 37 -2.90 -9.58 -4.86
N PRO A 38 -2.27 -9.69 -3.68
CA PRO A 38 -1.45 -8.60 -3.19
C PRO A 38 -0.15 -8.50 -4.00
N VAL A 39 0.37 -7.28 -4.07
CA VAL A 39 1.59 -6.91 -4.81
C VAL A 39 2.66 -6.48 -3.82
N GLY A 40 3.91 -6.87 -4.10
CA GLY A 40 5.06 -6.49 -3.31
C GLY A 40 5.17 -4.98 -3.17
N ALA A 41 5.49 -4.53 -1.96
CA ALA A 41 5.53 -3.10 -1.65
C ALA A 41 6.65 -2.41 -2.45
N MET A 42 6.31 -1.26 -3.03
CA MET A 42 7.30 -0.39 -3.65
C MET A 42 8.22 0.19 -2.57
N LEU A 43 9.52 -0.01 -2.74
CA LEU A 43 10.55 0.46 -1.82
C LEU A 43 11.02 1.87 -2.21
N ALA A 44 11.38 2.67 -1.21
CA ALA A 44 11.90 4.01 -1.41
C ALA A 44 13.42 4.00 -1.44
N GLN A 45 14.00 4.83 -2.31
CA GLN A 45 15.43 5.10 -2.31
C GLN A 45 15.71 6.30 -1.40
N THR A 46 16.88 6.28 -0.76
CA THR A 46 17.36 7.42 0.04
C THR A 46 18.00 8.46 -0.88
N ALA A 47 17.70 9.73 -0.62
CA ALA A 47 18.37 10.87 -1.23
C ALA A 47 19.11 11.66 -0.14
N THR A 48 20.27 12.20 -0.49
CA THR A 48 21.11 12.96 0.46
C THR A 48 20.66 14.41 0.59
N SER A 49 19.90 14.92 -0.39
CA SER A 49 19.30 16.26 -0.38
C SER A 49 18.03 16.32 -1.23
N VAL A 50 17.28 17.42 -1.11
CA VAL A 50 16.11 17.69 -1.96
C VAL A 50 16.53 17.87 -3.43
N ALA A 51 17.66 18.51 -3.68
CA ALA A 51 18.19 18.70 -5.03
C ALA A 51 18.53 17.35 -5.69
N ASP A 52 19.24 16.48 -4.97
CA ASP A 52 19.56 15.11 -5.40
C ASP A 52 18.27 14.29 -5.69
N ALA A 53 17.23 14.45 -4.87
CA ALA A 53 15.94 13.81 -5.12
C ALA A 53 15.28 14.27 -6.43
N LEU A 54 15.26 15.58 -6.68
CA LEU A 54 14.66 16.17 -7.89
C LEU A 54 15.42 15.79 -9.15
N GLU A 55 16.75 15.81 -9.11
CA GLU A 55 17.61 15.39 -10.22
C GLU A 55 17.35 13.94 -10.62
N ARG A 56 17.29 13.02 -9.64
CA ARG A 56 16.99 11.60 -9.89
C ARG A 56 15.60 11.37 -10.51
N HIS A 57 14.67 12.28 -10.24
CA HIS A 57 13.30 12.22 -10.75
C HIS A 57 13.10 12.96 -12.08
N GLY A 58 14.12 13.61 -12.62
CA GLY A 58 13.99 14.38 -13.86
C GLY A 58 13.25 15.71 -13.68
N GLY A 59 13.34 16.31 -12.49
CA GLY A 59 12.92 17.69 -12.21
C GLY A 59 11.47 17.88 -11.74
N THR A 60 10.59 16.87 -11.89
CA THR A 60 9.20 16.93 -11.38
C THR A 60 8.98 15.85 -10.31
N THR A 61 8.44 16.23 -9.16
CA THR A 61 8.25 15.32 -8.01
C THR A 61 7.07 15.76 -7.17
N ILE A 62 6.36 14.78 -6.61
CA ILE A 62 5.35 14.99 -5.57
C ILE A 62 6.02 14.69 -4.22
N PHE A 63 5.81 15.57 -3.26
CA PHE A 63 6.26 15.39 -1.89
C PHE A 63 5.10 14.93 -1.01
N GLU A 64 5.28 13.80 -0.35
CA GLU A 64 4.36 13.25 0.63
C GLU A 64 5.02 13.23 2.00
N ALA A 65 4.25 13.53 3.04
CA ALA A 65 4.72 13.33 4.40
C ALA A 65 4.92 11.84 4.66
N LYS A 66 6.08 11.45 5.19
CA LYS A 66 6.29 10.10 5.66
C LYS A 66 5.50 9.92 6.96
N LEU A 67 4.46 9.11 6.88
CA LEU A 67 3.67 8.71 8.03
C LEU A 67 4.32 7.47 8.67
N ASP A 68 4.34 7.44 10.00
CA ASP A 68 4.88 6.33 10.78
C ASP A 68 3.70 5.52 11.35
N GLY A 69 3.24 4.55 10.58
CA GLY A 69 2.15 3.65 10.94
C GLY A 69 2.40 2.24 10.42
N ALA A 70 1.33 1.46 10.22
CA ALA A 70 1.41 0.17 9.53
C ALA A 70 1.02 0.31 8.06
N ARG A 71 1.91 -0.09 7.15
CA ARG A 71 1.55 -0.20 5.74
C ARG A 71 0.48 -1.27 5.51
N VAL A 72 -0.56 -0.88 4.79
CA VAL A 72 -1.68 -1.73 4.40
C VAL A 72 -1.99 -1.57 2.92
N GLN A 73 -2.28 -2.69 2.26
CA GLN A 73 -2.74 -2.74 0.88
C GLN A 73 -4.20 -3.17 0.86
N ILE A 74 -5.07 -2.34 0.30
CA ILE A 74 -6.52 -2.51 0.31
C ILE A 74 -6.96 -2.90 -1.08
N HIS A 75 -7.65 -4.03 -1.19
CA HIS A 75 -8.23 -4.52 -2.44
C HIS A 75 -9.75 -4.49 -2.31
N ARG A 76 -10.43 -3.87 -3.27
CA ARG A 76 -11.90 -3.88 -3.35
C ARG A 76 -12.36 -4.41 -4.70
N ALA A 77 -13.31 -5.34 -4.70
CA ALA A 77 -14.07 -5.80 -5.85
C ALA A 77 -15.57 -5.83 -5.50
N GLY A 78 -16.32 -4.84 -5.98
CA GLY A 78 -17.70 -4.59 -5.58
C GLY A 78 -17.78 -4.39 -4.07
N ASP A 79 -18.52 -5.27 -3.40
CA ASP A 79 -18.70 -5.24 -1.94
C ASP A 79 -17.68 -6.07 -1.17
N GLN A 80 -16.72 -6.71 -1.87
CA GLN A 80 -15.66 -7.50 -1.25
C GLN A 80 -14.43 -6.63 -1.04
N VAL A 81 -14.01 -6.48 0.21
CA VAL A 81 -12.77 -5.78 0.58
C VAL A 81 -11.84 -6.72 1.31
N THR A 82 -10.57 -6.74 0.91
CA THR A 82 -9.49 -7.39 1.67
C THR A 82 -8.37 -6.41 1.96
N VAL A 83 -7.75 -6.56 3.13
CA VAL A 83 -6.67 -5.69 3.60
C VAL A 83 -5.46 -6.55 3.94
N TYR A 84 -4.34 -6.29 3.29
CA TYR A 84 -3.08 -6.99 3.48
C TYR A 84 -2.04 -6.10 4.17
N THR A 85 -1.18 -6.68 4.98
CA THR A 85 -0.01 -5.97 5.55
C THR A 85 1.14 -5.90 4.54
N ARG A 86 2.23 -5.21 4.90
CA ARG A 86 3.51 -5.27 4.18
C ARG A 86 4.02 -6.69 3.93
N SER A 87 3.78 -7.61 4.87
CA SER A 87 4.17 -9.03 4.76
C SER A 87 3.14 -9.88 4.01
N LEU A 88 2.10 -9.22 3.46
CA LEU A 88 0.99 -9.83 2.71
C LEU A 88 0.07 -10.70 3.57
N ASP A 89 0.08 -10.49 4.89
CA ASP A 89 -0.86 -11.14 5.81
C ASP A 89 -2.24 -10.48 5.70
N ASP A 90 -3.30 -11.28 5.63
CA ASP A 90 -4.67 -10.78 5.67
C ASP A 90 -5.03 -10.29 7.09
N VAL A 91 -5.36 -9.01 7.19
CA VAL A 91 -5.78 -8.33 8.43
C VAL A 91 -7.18 -7.74 8.33
N THR A 92 -7.96 -8.13 7.33
CA THR A 92 -9.30 -7.59 7.02
C THR A 92 -10.21 -7.58 8.25
N ALA A 93 -10.29 -8.70 8.97
CA ALA A 93 -11.14 -8.84 10.16
C ALA A 93 -10.72 -7.94 11.34
N ARG A 94 -9.50 -7.40 11.32
CA ARG A 94 -8.95 -6.56 12.40
C ARG A 94 -9.16 -5.08 12.15
N LEU A 95 -9.54 -4.70 10.93
CA LEU A 95 -9.64 -3.33 10.45
C LEU A 95 -11.01 -3.06 9.79
N PRO A 96 -12.14 -3.31 10.48
CA PRO A 96 -13.47 -3.11 9.90
C PRO A 96 -13.70 -1.65 9.45
N GLU A 97 -13.11 -0.68 10.13
CA GLU A 97 -13.17 0.74 9.76
C GLU A 97 -12.52 1.02 8.38
N VAL A 98 -11.50 0.25 7.98
CA VAL A 98 -10.89 0.36 6.64
C VAL A 98 -11.86 -0.15 5.59
N VAL A 99 -12.51 -1.27 5.89
CA VAL A 99 -13.47 -1.90 4.99
C VAL A 99 -14.62 -0.93 4.73
N GLU A 100 -15.17 -0.31 5.78
CA GLU A 100 -16.23 0.70 5.67
C GLU A 100 -15.81 1.89 4.80
N VAL A 101 -14.64 2.46 5.05
CA VAL A 101 -14.13 3.59 4.26
C VAL A 101 -13.89 3.19 2.80
N ALA A 102 -13.31 2.01 2.56
CA ALA A 102 -13.06 1.50 1.22
C ALA A 102 -14.36 1.28 0.43
N LEU A 103 -15.42 0.80 1.09
CA LEU A 103 -16.76 0.62 0.50
C LEU A 103 -17.48 1.94 0.22
N ALA A 104 -17.22 2.98 1.02
CA ALA A 104 -17.80 4.30 0.83
C ALA A 104 -17.23 5.08 -0.37
N LEU A 105 -16.07 4.66 -0.91
CA LEU A 105 -15.48 5.29 -2.09
C LEU A 105 -16.36 5.06 -3.34
N PRO A 106 -16.50 6.05 -4.25
CA PRO A 106 -17.32 5.95 -5.45
C PRO A 106 -16.60 5.16 -6.58
N VAL A 107 -16.11 3.96 -6.26
CA VAL A 107 -15.39 3.05 -7.19
C VAL A 107 -15.75 1.61 -6.89
N ASP A 108 -15.87 0.75 -7.90
CA ASP A 108 -16.20 -0.68 -7.69
C ASP A 108 -14.96 -1.58 -7.63
N THR A 109 -13.83 -1.14 -8.19
CA THR A 109 -12.59 -1.90 -8.21
C THR A 109 -11.42 -1.02 -7.79
N LEU A 110 -10.68 -1.45 -6.76
CA LEU A 110 -9.57 -0.67 -6.19
C LEU A 110 -8.43 -1.60 -5.74
N VAL A 111 -7.20 -1.16 -5.97
CA VAL A 111 -6.04 -1.60 -5.21
C VAL A 111 -5.35 -0.32 -4.73
N ALA A 112 -5.35 -0.10 -3.41
CA ALA A 112 -4.75 1.09 -2.79
C ALA A 112 -3.64 0.67 -1.83
N ASP A 113 -2.55 1.43 -1.79
CA ASP A 113 -1.51 1.34 -0.75
C ASP A 113 -1.72 2.51 0.22
N GLY A 114 -1.56 2.28 1.51
CA GLY A 114 -1.85 3.27 2.53
C GLY A 114 -1.18 2.99 3.85
N GLU A 115 -1.25 3.97 4.75
CA GLU A 115 -0.69 3.86 6.10
C GLU A 115 -1.84 3.85 7.13
N ALA A 116 -1.89 2.79 7.93
CA ALA A 116 -2.78 2.63 9.06
C ALA A 116 -2.15 3.29 10.29
N ILE A 117 -2.79 4.30 10.86
CA ILE A 117 -2.27 5.04 12.01
C ILE A 117 -3.26 4.95 13.16
N ALA A 118 -2.78 4.44 14.30
CA ALA A 118 -3.55 4.47 15.53
C ALA A 118 -3.74 5.92 15.98
N LEU A 119 -4.99 6.31 16.25
CA LEU A 119 -5.29 7.64 16.77
C LEU A 119 -5.80 7.55 18.20
N ARG A 120 -5.51 8.58 18.98
CA ARG A 120 -6.10 8.82 20.29
C ARG A 120 -7.54 9.34 20.13
N PRO A 121 -8.37 9.31 21.19
CA PRO A 121 -9.74 9.84 21.14
C PRO A 121 -9.85 11.32 20.76
N ASP A 122 -8.76 12.09 20.89
CA ASP A 122 -8.66 13.50 20.48
C ASP A 122 -8.21 13.68 19.01
N ASN A 123 -8.22 12.60 18.22
CA ASN A 123 -7.79 12.54 16.82
C ASN A 123 -6.30 12.84 16.58
N ARG A 124 -5.46 12.79 17.62
CA ARG A 124 -4.00 12.89 17.46
C ARG A 124 -3.38 11.52 17.23
N PRO A 125 -2.26 11.43 16.47
CA PRO A 125 -1.52 10.18 16.35
C PRO A 125 -1.15 9.63 17.71
N HIS A 126 -1.36 8.33 17.90
CA HIS A 126 -0.89 7.61 19.07
C HIS A 126 0.60 7.30 18.88
N VAL A 127 1.47 8.28 19.15
CA VAL A 127 2.92 8.22 18.87
C VAL A 127 3.66 7.07 19.56
N ASP A 128 3.13 6.58 20.68
CA ASP A 128 3.69 5.43 21.41
C ASP A 128 3.20 4.08 20.86
N CYS A 129 2.28 4.09 19.88
CA CYS A 129 1.82 2.87 19.23
C CYS A 129 2.78 2.54 18.09
N GLU A 130 3.50 1.45 18.25
CA GLU A 130 4.39 0.96 17.21
C GLU A 130 3.61 0.61 15.93
N PRO A 131 4.23 0.81 14.74
CA PRO A 131 3.69 0.39 13.45
C PRO A 131 3.02 -1.00 13.44
N HIS A 132 3.68 -2.00 14.03
CA HIS A 132 3.19 -3.37 14.03
C HIS A 132 2.01 -3.60 14.99
N ASP A 133 1.80 -2.69 15.95
CA ASP A 133 0.73 -2.74 16.93
C ASP A 133 -0.51 -1.95 16.48
N ALA A 134 -0.36 -1.02 15.52
CA ALA A 134 -1.47 -0.25 14.98
C ALA A 134 -2.59 -1.16 14.43
N THR A 135 -2.25 -2.24 13.72
CA THR A 135 -3.24 -3.22 13.19
C THR A 135 -3.54 -4.38 14.15
N ARG A 136 -2.97 -4.39 15.37
CA ARG A 136 -3.10 -5.51 16.31
C ARG A 136 -3.77 -5.16 17.64
N ARG A 137 -3.53 -3.96 18.18
CA ARG A 137 -3.86 -3.60 19.57
C ARG A 137 -4.42 -2.20 19.76
N CYS A 138 -3.99 -1.22 18.97
CA CYS A 138 -4.23 0.18 19.32
C CYS A 138 -5.57 0.77 18.83
N GLY A 139 -6.34 0.07 17.99
CA GLY A 139 -7.54 0.61 17.33
C GLY A 139 -7.17 1.71 16.32
N VAL A 140 -7.63 1.59 15.07
CA VAL A 140 -7.19 2.53 14.02
C VAL A 140 -8.26 3.60 13.82
N GLY A 141 -7.86 4.86 14.01
CA GLY A 141 -8.82 5.97 14.13
C GLY A 141 -8.96 6.84 12.89
N ARG A 142 -8.19 6.61 11.83
CA ARG A 142 -8.36 7.23 10.50
C ARG A 142 -7.36 6.64 9.51
N PHE A 143 -7.76 6.55 8.24
CA PHE A 143 -6.88 6.16 7.14
C PHE A 143 -6.66 7.35 6.22
N THR A 144 -5.41 7.55 5.80
CA THR A 144 -5.08 8.48 4.72
C THR A 144 -4.54 7.65 3.56
N PHE A 145 -5.24 7.72 2.43
CA PHE A 145 -4.78 7.17 1.16
C PHE A 145 -3.82 8.20 0.54
N ALA A 146 -2.63 7.76 0.14
CA ALA A 146 -1.69 8.55 -0.64
C ALA A 146 -1.78 8.14 -2.11
#